data_AF-A0A3N6RMC8-F1
#
_entry.id   AF-A0A3N6RMC8-F1
#
_cell.length_a   1.000
_cell.length_b   1.000
_cell.length_c   1.000
_cell.angle_alpha   90.00
_cell.angle_beta   90.00
_cell.angle_gamma   90.00
#
_symmetry.space_group_name_H-M   'P 1'
#
loop_
_entity.id
_entity.type
_entity.pdbx_description
1 polymer ?
#
loop_
_entity_poly.entity_id
_entity_poly.type
_entity_poly.pdbx_seq_one_letter_code
_entity_poly.pdbx_strand_id
1 'polypeptide(L)'
;MQNRLPDETRPIDYLRKEYVEKLSQKPIIYHLQLRLHEDIQGDKTKIFTQEVEWSEETSPWLDLATITIGRSLSFEETEKLSFDIGRQPDSLGAVEAFDAHDPNSVNAARLRIYGLSLAVRSFLYRKSGKFE
;
A
#
# COMPACT_ATOMS: atom_id res chain seq x y z
N MET A 1 4.29 2.60 -23.01
CA MET A 1 5.17 1.93 -22.02
C MET A 1 6.21 2.94 -21.58
N GLN A 2 6.45 3.05 -20.27
CA GLN A 2 7.54 3.86 -19.74
C GLN A 2 8.84 3.04 -19.86
N ASN A 3 9.89 3.63 -20.45
CA ASN A 3 11.19 3.00 -20.64
C ASN A 3 12.27 3.74 -19.84
N ARG A 4 13.39 3.05 -19.57
CA ARG A 4 14.59 3.69 -19.03
C ARG A 4 15.13 4.72 -20.03
N LEU A 5 15.78 5.77 -19.53
CA LEU A 5 16.50 6.69 -20.37
C LEU A 5 17.61 5.94 -21.15
N PRO A 6 17.96 6.37 -22.38
CA PRO A 6 18.93 5.65 -23.20
C PRO A 6 20.32 5.50 -22.56
N ASP A 7 20.71 6.43 -21.70
CA ASP A 7 21.98 6.51 -21.00
C ASP A 7 21.96 5.87 -19.60
N GLU A 8 20.82 5.36 -19.16
CA GLU A 8 20.64 4.78 -17.83
C GLU A 8 21.16 3.34 -17.80
N THR A 9 22.37 3.17 -17.24
CA THR A 9 23.15 1.91 -17.27
C THR A 9 23.08 1.05 -16.01
N ARG A 10 22.42 1.51 -14.94
CA ARG A 10 22.36 0.76 -13.67
C ARG A 10 21.73 -0.63 -13.83
N PRO A 11 21.98 -1.58 -12.92
CA PRO A 11 21.25 -2.85 -12.92
C PRO A 11 19.73 -2.62 -12.77
N ILE A 12 18.90 -3.45 -13.40
CA ILE A 12 17.42 -3.31 -13.33
C ILE A 12 16.87 -3.43 -11.90
N ASP A 13 17.64 -4.08 -11.02
CA ASP A 13 17.28 -4.35 -9.63
C ASP A 13 18.03 -3.46 -8.63
N TYR A 14 18.67 -2.38 -9.10
CA TYR A 14 19.56 -1.56 -8.27
C TYR A 14 18.88 -1.06 -6.98
N LEU A 15 17.64 -0.57 -7.04
CA LEU A 15 16.91 -0.10 -5.86
C LEU A 15 16.63 -1.22 -4.84
N ARG A 16 16.37 -2.44 -5.31
CA ARG A 16 16.12 -3.59 -4.41
C ARG A 16 17.40 -3.99 -3.70
N LYS A 17 18.53 -4.03 -4.41
CA LYS A 17 19.85 -4.32 -3.84
C LYS A 17 20.28 -3.25 -2.85
N GLU A 18 20.13 -1.98 -3.22
CA GLU A 18 20.44 -0.84 -2.35
C GLU A 18 19.61 -0.87 -1.06
N TYR A 19 18.32 -1.20 -1.13
CA TYR A 19 17.47 -1.32 0.06
C TYR A 19 17.98 -2.40 1.02
N VAL A 20 18.33 -3.59 0.50
CA VAL A 20 18.88 -4.69 1.31
C VAL A 20 20.24 -4.32 1.89
N GLU A 21 21.10 -3.66 1.12
CA GLU A 21 22.42 -3.21 1.59
C GLU A 21 22.32 -2.14 2.67
N LYS A 22 21.44 -1.15 2.53
CA LYS A 22 21.19 -0.14 3.57
C LYS A 22 20.72 -0.81 4.86
N LEU A 23 19.81 -1.76 4.74
CA LEU A 23 19.21 -2.47 5.87
C LEU A 23 20.18 -3.42 6.57
N SER A 24 21.18 -3.97 5.87
CA SER A 24 22.23 -4.79 6.49
C SER A 24 23.21 -3.96 7.32
N GLN A 25 23.35 -2.67 7.03
CA GLN A 25 24.21 -1.74 7.77
C GLN A 25 23.50 -1.14 8.98
N LYS A 26 22.23 -0.75 8.84
CA LYS A 26 21.43 -0.16 9.91
C LYS A 26 19.93 -0.33 9.68
N PRO A 27 19.10 -0.30 10.74
CA PRO A 27 17.65 -0.26 10.59
C PRO A 27 17.19 0.94 9.75
N ILE A 28 16.14 0.73 8.96
CA ILE A 28 15.48 1.80 8.19
C ILE A 28 14.26 2.26 8.99
N ILE A 29 14.17 3.57 9.21
CA ILE A 29 13.14 4.20 10.03
C ILE A 29 12.22 5.03 9.13
N TYR A 30 10.91 4.80 9.26
CA TYR A 30 9.86 5.59 8.65
C TYR A 30 8.99 6.22 9.72
N HIS A 31 8.52 7.44 9.49
CA HIS A 31 7.47 8.08 10.29
C HIS A 31 6.14 7.91 9.56
N LEU A 32 5.26 7.10 10.13
CA LEU A 32 3.90 6.95 9.65
C LEU A 32 3.07 8.11 10.18
N GLN A 33 2.46 8.85 9.27
CA GLN A 33 1.57 9.95 9.58
C GLN A 33 0.18 9.66 8.98
N LEU A 34 -0.83 10.34 9.49
CA LEU A 34 -2.18 10.31 8.94
C LEU A 34 -2.77 11.72 8.91
N ARG A 35 -3.87 11.87 8.18
CA ARG A 35 -4.68 13.09 8.13
C ARG A 35 -6.11 12.71 8.48
N LEU A 36 -6.77 13.54 9.28
CA LEU A 36 -8.17 13.36 9.66
C LEU A 36 -9.01 14.47 9.03
N HIS A 37 -10.19 14.10 8.55
CA HIS A 37 -11.20 15.04 8.09
C HIS A 37 -12.46 14.78 8.93
N GLU A 38 -12.94 15.82 9.61
CA GLU A 38 -14.20 15.74 10.35
C GLU A 38 -15.36 15.89 9.36
N ASP A 39 -16.36 15.02 9.46
CA ASP A 39 -17.55 15.08 8.58
C ASP A 39 -18.34 16.37 8.89
N ILE A 40 -18.34 17.29 7.95
CA ILE A 40 -19.05 18.58 8.06
C ILE A 40 -20.31 18.51 7.20
N GLN A 41 -21.43 19.01 7.72
CA GLN A 41 -22.65 19.15 6.93
C GLN A 41 -22.38 19.90 5.63
N GLY A 42 -22.56 19.22 4.50
CA GLY A 42 -22.31 19.76 3.16
C GLY A 42 -21.02 19.25 2.51
N ASP A 43 -20.29 18.34 3.16
CA ASP A 43 -19.20 17.61 2.53
C ASP A 43 -19.70 16.94 1.24
N LYS A 44 -19.02 17.29 0.14
CA LYS A 44 -19.28 16.77 -1.20
C LYS A 44 -18.40 15.55 -1.44
N THR A 45 -18.69 14.78 -2.49
CA THR A 45 -17.83 13.70 -3.00
C THR A 45 -16.36 14.08 -3.21
N LYS A 46 -16.04 15.38 -3.28
CA LYS A 46 -14.68 15.92 -3.40
C LYS A 46 -13.73 15.47 -2.29
N ILE A 47 -14.19 15.26 -1.06
CA ILE A 47 -13.29 14.80 0.03
C ILE A 47 -12.77 13.37 -0.21
N PHE A 48 -13.50 12.58 -1.01
CA PHE A 48 -13.17 11.20 -1.33
C PHE A 48 -12.39 11.04 -2.64
N THR A 49 -12.22 12.12 -3.43
CA THR A 49 -11.42 12.03 -4.67
C THR A 49 -9.93 11.92 -4.37
N GLN A 50 -9.24 11.12 -5.18
CA GLN A 50 -7.78 10.96 -5.12
C GLN A 50 -7.04 12.03 -5.95
N GLU A 51 -7.79 12.89 -6.65
CA GLU A 51 -7.25 13.91 -7.56
C GLU A 51 -6.91 15.23 -6.86
N VAL A 52 -7.45 15.45 -5.65
CA VAL A 52 -7.33 16.71 -4.92
C VAL A 52 -6.77 16.43 -3.54
N GLU A 53 -5.65 17.07 -3.23
CA GLU A 53 -5.06 17.04 -1.91
C GLU A 53 -5.90 17.84 -0.91
N TRP A 54 -6.07 17.32 0.31
CA TRP A 54 -6.75 18.04 1.38
C TRP A 54 -5.93 19.25 1.83
N SER A 55 -6.59 20.32 2.29
CA SER A 55 -5.89 21.49 2.85
C SER A 55 -5.15 21.12 4.13
N GLU A 56 -3.84 21.39 4.19
CA GLU A 56 -3.03 21.17 5.40
C GLU A 56 -3.49 22.03 6.59
N GLU A 57 -4.13 23.17 6.32
CA GLU A 57 -4.69 24.04 7.37
C GLU A 57 -5.85 23.37 8.11
N THR A 58 -6.74 22.68 7.39
CA THR A 58 -7.94 22.05 7.97
C THR A 58 -7.73 20.58 8.31
N SER A 59 -6.73 19.94 7.72
CA SER A 59 -6.40 18.54 7.93
C SER A 59 -4.88 18.39 8.01
N PRO A 60 -4.22 18.79 9.10
CA PRO A 60 -2.76 18.70 9.18
C PRO A 60 -2.29 17.23 9.23
N TRP A 61 -1.02 17.01 8.88
CA TRP A 61 -0.36 15.73 9.12
C TRP A 61 -0.16 15.50 10.62
N LEU A 62 -0.60 14.34 11.09
CA LEU A 62 -0.46 13.89 12.47
C LEU A 62 0.48 12.70 12.53
N ASP A 63 1.49 12.76 13.39
CA ASP A 63 2.37 11.62 13.67
C ASP A 63 1.58 10.48 14.32
N LEU A 64 1.58 9.32 13.68
CA LEU A 64 0.90 8.12 14.17
C LEU A 64 1.87 7.13 14.79
N ALA A 65 2.96 6.81 14.10
CA ALA A 65 3.91 5.79 14.54
C ALA A 65 5.30 5.95 13.92
N THR A 66 6.29 5.36 14.57
CA THR A 66 7.62 5.14 14.00
C THR A 66 7.75 3.68 13.60
N ILE A 67 7.94 3.41 12.32
CA ILE A 67 8.14 2.05 11.78
C ILE A 67 9.64 1.83 11.64
N THR A 68 10.17 0.85 12.36
CA THR A 68 11.57 0.43 12.23
C THR A 68 11.64 -0.91 11.52
N ILE A 69 12.22 -0.92 10.33
CA ILE A 69 12.55 -2.16 9.61
C ILE A 69 13.95 -2.56 10.05
N GLY A 70 14.05 -3.70 10.75
CA GLY A 70 15.31 -4.20 11.31
C GLY A 70 15.97 -5.33 10.51
N ARG A 71 15.25 -5.97 9.59
CA ARG A 71 15.78 -7.07 8.76
C ARG A 71 15.14 -7.09 7.38
N SER A 72 15.89 -7.57 6.39
CA SER A 72 15.32 -7.91 5.10
C SER A 72 14.49 -9.20 5.20
N LEU A 73 13.49 -9.30 4.32
CA LEU A 73 12.79 -10.55 4.06
C LEU A 73 13.53 -11.31 2.97
N SER A 74 13.54 -12.64 3.06
CA SER A 74 13.99 -13.49 1.96
C SER A 74 13.07 -13.33 0.74
N PHE A 75 13.51 -13.83 -0.41
CA PHE A 75 12.66 -13.88 -1.61
C PHE A 75 11.37 -14.65 -1.32
N GLU A 76 11.46 -15.81 -0.65
CA GLU A 76 10.31 -16.64 -0.32
C GLU A 76 9.36 -15.98 0.67
N GLU A 77 9.88 -15.32 1.70
CA GLU A 77 9.07 -14.56 2.65
C GLU A 77 8.32 -13.41 1.94
N THR A 78 9.01 -12.67 1.08
CA THR A 78 8.44 -11.56 0.32
C THR A 78 7.36 -12.03 -0.67
N GLU A 79 7.61 -13.16 -1.35
CA GLU A 79 6.70 -13.72 -2.35
C GLU A 79 5.39 -14.23 -1.71
N LYS A 80 5.48 -14.80 -0.50
CA LYS A 80 4.31 -15.25 0.28
C LYS A 80 3.58 -14.10 0.99
N LEU A 81 4.27 -12.99 1.25
CA LEU A 81 3.69 -11.84 1.93
C LEU A 81 2.50 -11.28 1.15
N SER A 82 1.42 -11.02 1.86
CA SER A 82 0.14 -10.62 1.29
C SER A 82 -0.39 -9.41 2.04
N PHE A 83 -0.61 -8.31 1.31
CA PHE A 83 -1.21 -7.08 1.82
C PHE A 83 -2.64 -6.97 1.29
N ASP A 84 -3.58 -6.74 2.19
CA ASP A 84 -5.00 -6.61 1.87
C ASP A 84 -5.56 -5.47 2.70
N ILE A 85 -6.17 -4.50 2.02
CA ILE A 85 -6.78 -3.34 2.69
C ILE A 85 -8.01 -3.73 3.52
N GLY A 86 -8.56 -4.94 3.35
CA GLY A 86 -9.65 -5.47 4.17
C GLY A 86 -9.20 -6.05 5.51
N ARG A 87 -7.89 -6.18 5.76
CA ARG A 87 -7.35 -6.60 7.06
C ARG A 87 -7.27 -5.40 8.00
N GLN A 88 -8.43 -5.00 8.54
CA GLN A 88 -8.58 -3.83 9.41
C GLN A 88 -9.06 -4.24 10.80
N PRO A 89 -8.68 -3.49 11.86
CA PRO A 89 -9.32 -3.59 13.17
C PRO A 89 -10.74 -2.99 13.11
N ASP A 90 -11.61 -3.38 14.03
CA ASP A 90 -13.01 -2.93 14.10
C ASP A 90 -13.18 -1.40 14.21
N SER A 91 -12.15 -0.69 14.68
CA SER A 91 -12.13 0.77 14.78
C SER A 91 -11.84 1.48 13.46
N LEU A 92 -11.51 0.75 12.40
CA LEU A 92 -11.23 1.27 11.07
C LEU A 92 -12.19 0.62 10.05
N GLY A 93 -12.29 1.25 8.89
CA GLY A 93 -13.17 0.80 7.82
C GLY A 93 -12.75 1.41 6.49
N ALA A 94 -13.24 0.82 5.41
CA ALA A 94 -13.30 1.52 4.12
C ALA A 94 -14.69 2.15 3.98
N VAL A 95 -14.73 3.34 3.38
CA VAL A 95 -15.99 3.99 3.00
C VAL A 95 -16.63 3.18 1.88
N GLU A 96 -17.93 2.92 1.99
CA GLU A 96 -18.69 2.20 0.97
C GLU A 96 -18.77 3.01 -0.33
N ALA A 97 -18.91 2.30 -1.44
CA ALA A 97 -19.12 2.90 -2.76
C ALA A 97 -20.49 2.50 -3.28
N PHE A 98 -21.24 3.47 -3.82
CA PHE A 98 -22.60 3.23 -4.31
C PHE A 98 -22.64 2.74 -5.75
N ASP A 99 -21.73 3.24 -6.60
CA ASP A 99 -21.60 2.85 -8.00
C ASP A 99 -20.15 2.94 -8.50
N ALA A 100 -19.93 2.73 -9.81
CA ALA A 100 -18.60 2.75 -10.42
C ALA A 100 -18.03 4.17 -10.66
N HIS A 101 -18.84 5.22 -10.54
CA HIS A 101 -18.43 6.62 -10.65
C HIS A 101 -18.15 7.27 -9.30
N ASP A 102 -18.59 6.65 -8.20
CA ASP A 102 -18.23 7.02 -6.84
C ASP A 102 -16.71 7.02 -6.66
N PRO A 103 -16.09 8.10 -6.12
CA PRO A 103 -14.67 8.12 -5.81
C PRO A 103 -14.20 6.96 -4.90
N ASN A 104 -15.07 6.44 -4.03
CA ASN A 104 -14.77 5.30 -3.16
C ASN A 104 -14.77 3.95 -3.90
N SER A 105 -15.24 3.91 -5.16
CA SER A 105 -15.34 2.68 -5.98
C SER A 105 -13.99 1.97 -6.13
N VAL A 106 -12.89 2.71 -6.16
CA VAL A 106 -11.53 2.15 -6.23
C VAL A 106 -11.22 1.29 -5.01
N ASN A 107 -11.50 1.79 -3.80
CA ASN A 107 -11.25 1.05 -2.56
C ASN A 107 -12.22 -0.13 -2.41
N ALA A 108 -13.50 0.06 -2.77
CA ALA A 108 -14.48 -1.03 -2.81
C ALA A 108 -14.06 -2.14 -3.77
N ALA A 109 -13.53 -1.80 -4.96
CA ALA A 109 -13.01 -2.78 -5.90
C ALA A 109 -11.78 -3.52 -5.33
N ARG A 110 -10.84 -2.80 -4.70
CA ARG A 110 -9.64 -3.41 -4.08
C ARG A 110 -10.01 -4.41 -3.00
N LEU A 111 -10.97 -4.09 -2.12
CA LEU A 111 -11.47 -5.02 -1.09
C LEU A 111 -11.97 -6.34 -1.69
N ARG A 112 -12.71 -6.27 -2.79
CA ARG A 112 -13.26 -7.47 -3.47
C ARG A 112 -12.18 -8.24 -4.24
N ILE A 113 -11.33 -7.53 -4.98
CA ILE A 113 -10.37 -8.13 -5.91
C ILE A 113 -9.15 -8.71 -5.18
N TYR A 114 -8.64 -8.03 -4.14
CA TYR A 114 -7.41 -8.46 -3.48
C TYR A 114 -7.62 -9.78 -2.73
N GLY A 115 -8.75 -9.95 -2.04
CA GLY A 115 -9.08 -11.23 -1.40
C GLY A 115 -9.04 -12.41 -2.39
N LEU A 116 -9.67 -12.24 -3.56
CA LEU A 116 -9.68 -13.27 -4.61
C LEU A 116 -8.29 -13.50 -5.22
N SER A 117 -7.57 -12.43 -5.57
CA SER A 117 -6.25 -12.55 -6.22
C SER A 117 -5.22 -13.21 -5.29
N LEU A 118 -5.26 -12.88 -4.00
CA LEU A 118 -4.41 -13.50 -2.97
C LEU A 118 -4.76 -14.97 -2.77
N ALA A 119 -6.04 -15.35 -2.81
CA ALA A 119 -6.46 -16.75 -2.73
C ALA A 119 -5.97 -17.56 -3.93
N VAL A 120 -6.11 -17.03 -5.16
CA VAL A 120 -5.61 -17.68 -6.39
C VAL A 120 -4.09 -17.83 -6.34
N ARG A 121 -3.37 -16.77 -5.98
CA ARG A 121 -1.91 -16.80 -5.85
C ARG A 121 -1.46 -17.86 -4.84
N SER A 122 -2.11 -17.92 -3.68
CA SER A 122 -1.82 -18.93 -2.64
C SER A 122 -2.09 -20.36 -3.12
N PHE A 123 -3.18 -20.58 -3.86
CA PHE A 123 -3.50 -21.88 -4.46
C PHE A 123 -2.43 -22.32 -5.48
N LEU A 124 -1.99 -21.42 -6.36
CA LEU A 124 -0.97 -21.72 -7.36
C LEU A 124 0.39 -22.07 -6.71
N TYR A 125 0.78 -21.40 -5.63
CA TYR A 125 1.98 -21.79 -4.89
C TYR A 125 1.87 -23.19 -4.29
N ARG A 126 0.73 -23.52 -3.66
CA ARG A 126 0.49 -24.86 -3.12
C ARG A 126 0.54 -25.95 -4.19
N LYS A 127 -0.06 -25.69 -5.36
CA LYS A 127 -0.12 -26.66 -6.47
C LYS A 127 1.21 -26.85 -7.18
N SER A 128 2.04 -25.82 -7.28
CA SER A 128 3.30 -25.87 -8.03
C SER A 128 4.44 -26.58 -7.30
N GLY A 129 4.24 -27.02 -6.06
CA GLY A 129 5.26 -27.74 -5.28
C GLY A 129 6.56 -26.96 -5.09
N LYS A 130 6.56 -25.64 -5.35
CA LYS A 130 7.77 -24.83 -5.40
C LYS A 130 8.43 -24.64 -4.04
N PHE A 131 7.81 -25.09 -2.94
CA PHE A 131 8.29 -24.92 -1.57
C PHE A 131 7.68 -25.97 -0.60
N GLU A 132 7.86 -27.26 -0.89
CA GLU A 132 7.94 -28.30 0.19
C GLU A 132 9.41 -28.54 0.55
#